data_AF-A0A3C1PM87-F1
#
_entry.id   AF-A0A3C1PM87-F1
#
_cell.length_a   1.000
_cell.length_b   1.000
_cell.length_c   1.000
_cell.angle_alpha   90.00
_cell.angle_beta   90.00
_cell.angle_gamma   90.00
#
_symmetry.space_group_name_H-M   'P 1'
#
loop_
_entity.id
_entity.type
_entity.pdbx_description
1 polymer ?
#
loop_
_entity_poly.entity_id
_entity_poly.type
_entity_poly.pdbx_seq_one_letter_code
_entity_poly.pdbx_strand_id
1 'polypeptide(L)'
;MKIITSIMAIAFVAFAIVSCGPNAEQLAKQAEQDSIKKADSIELATLKMNEQLRADSLANAQVAAQAAEKAKQDSLAMAEKIKAELKKEAPVNYTESSFYGRWFTKINDPSMGGGVIEVYWKEDKTTDIKFVYDNGQVYKTSSKWKYKHPYYEEVFPDGSIGKASIKWINTDKFKLTIKENQDTENYSGITRIFERKR
;
A
#
# COMPACT_ATOMS: atom_id res chain seq x y z
N MET A 1 22.72 67.74 -0.98
CA MET A 1 22.17 68.09 0.34
C MET A 1 21.91 69.59 0.34
N LYS A 2 20.76 70.03 0.90
CA LYS A 2 20.23 71.42 0.91
C LYS A 2 19.61 71.82 -0.45
N ILE A 3 18.39 72.37 -0.57
CA ILE A 3 17.63 73.24 0.35
C ILE A 3 16.17 73.40 -0.15
N ILE A 4 15.23 73.45 0.81
CA ILE A 4 14.02 74.31 0.90
C ILE A 4 12.74 74.00 0.09
N THR A 5 11.73 73.67 0.89
CA THR A 5 10.28 73.65 0.74
C THR A 5 9.65 75.05 0.59
N SER A 6 8.51 75.13 -0.13
CA SER A 6 7.24 75.79 0.32
C SER A 6 6.56 76.80 -0.63
N ILE A 7 5.23 76.60 -0.78
CA ILE A 7 4.12 77.58 -0.95
C ILE A 7 3.92 78.13 -2.39
N MET A 8 2.72 78.39 -2.95
CA MET A 8 1.30 78.04 -2.73
C MET A 8 0.52 78.81 -3.83
N ALA A 9 -0.35 78.11 -4.56
CA ALA A 9 -1.65 78.53 -5.11
C ALA A 9 -1.86 79.73 -6.06
N ILE A 10 -3.02 79.61 -6.75
CA ILE A 10 -3.87 80.61 -7.43
C ILE A 10 -3.53 80.86 -8.91
N ALA A 11 -4.43 80.95 -9.88
CA ALA A 11 -5.82 80.53 -10.13
C ALA A 11 -6.16 81.04 -11.55
N PHE A 12 -6.95 80.27 -12.28
CA PHE A 12 -7.93 80.68 -13.31
C PHE A 12 -7.56 81.72 -14.38
N VAL A 13 -7.56 81.27 -15.64
CA VAL A 13 -8.21 81.99 -16.75
C VAL A 13 -9.09 81.00 -17.51
N ALA A 14 -10.38 81.35 -17.60
CA ALA A 14 -11.42 80.63 -18.29
C ALA A 14 -11.32 80.77 -19.81
N PHE A 15 -11.60 79.68 -20.54
CA PHE A 15 -12.09 79.75 -21.91
C PHE A 15 -13.35 78.90 -22.01
N ALA A 16 -14.48 79.59 -22.11
CA ALA A 16 -15.78 79.01 -22.40
C ALA A 16 -15.80 78.54 -23.87
N ILE A 17 -16.04 77.24 -24.08
CA ILE A 17 -16.48 76.71 -25.37
C ILE A 17 -17.89 76.16 -25.13
N VAL A 18 -18.89 76.89 -25.58
CA VAL A 18 -20.26 76.39 -25.69
C VAL A 18 -20.30 75.52 -26.95
N SER A 19 -20.41 74.21 -26.76
CA SER A 19 -20.95 73.31 -27.78
C SER A 19 -22.06 72.48 -27.15
N CYS A 20 -23.26 72.55 -27.73
CA CYS A 20 -24.49 71.87 -27.32
C CYS A 20 -24.26 70.44 -26.80
N GLY A 21 -24.45 70.24 -25.49
CA GLY A 21 -24.59 68.89 -24.92
C GLY A 21 -25.92 68.27 -25.34
N PRO A 22 -26.02 66.93 -25.42
CA PRO A 22 -27.25 66.26 -25.81
C PRO A 22 -28.39 66.69 -24.88
N ASN A 23 -29.52 67.07 -25.49
CA ASN A 23 -30.72 67.49 -24.75
C ASN A 23 -31.12 66.38 -23.75
N ALA A 24 -31.56 66.75 -22.54
CA ALA A 24 -31.81 65.83 -21.43
C ALA A 24 -32.71 64.63 -21.80
N GLU A 25 -33.59 64.80 -22.79
CA GLU A 25 -34.46 63.76 -23.32
C GLU A 25 -33.70 62.65 -24.09
N GLN A 26 -32.58 62.97 -24.76
CA GLN A 26 -31.72 61.99 -25.43
C GLN A 26 -30.90 61.18 -24.42
N LEU A 27 -30.44 61.81 -23.34
CA LEU A 27 -29.72 61.12 -22.26
C LEU A 27 -30.64 60.15 -21.49
N ALA A 28 -31.91 60.52 -21.27
CA ALA A 28 -32.89 59.64 -20.65
C ALA A 28 -33.21 58.42 -21.54
N LYS A 29 -33.46 58.64 -22.85
CA LYS A 29 -33.70 57.55 -23.80
C LYS A 29 -32.47 56.65 -23.97
N GLN A 30 -31.26 57.21 -23.93
CA GLN A 30 -30.02 56.43 -23.99
C GLN A 30 -29.80 55.63 -22.70
N ALA A 31 -30.11 56.19 -21.52
CA ALA A 31 -30.03 55.47 -20.26
C ALA A 31 -31.04 54.32 -20.16
N GLU A 32 -32.26 54.48 -20.69
CA GLU A 32 -33.25 53.40 -20.79
C GLU A 32 -32.81 52.32 -21.79
N GLN A 33 -32.26 52.70 -22.94
CA GLN A 33 -31.74 51.72 -23.90
C GLN A 33 -30.50 50.98 -23.34
N ASP A 34 -29.64 51.66 -22.60
CA ASP A 34 -28.45 51.06 -21.99
C ASP A 34 -28.80 50.15 -20.80
N SER A 35 -29.88 50.42 -20.06
CA SER A 35 -30.35 49.53 -19.00
C SER A 35 -30.97 48.25 -19.56
N ILE A 36 -31.73 48.33 -20.65
CA ILE A 36 -32.29 47.18 -21.37
C ILE A 36 -31.16 46.33 -21.96
N LYS A 37 -30.20 46.94 -22.67
CA LYS A 37 -29.04 46.22 -23.22
C LYS A 37 -28.21 45.52 -22.15
N LYS A 38 -28.08 46.12 -20.96
CA LYS A 38 -27.39 45.49 -19.83
C LYS A 38 -28.19 44.31 -19.27
N ALA A 39 -29.50 44.44 -19.12
CA ALA A 39 -30.36 43.35 -18.66
C ALA A 39 -30.28 42.13 -19.62
N ASP A 40 -30.42 42.35 -20.92
CA ASP A 40 -30.30 41.30 -21.94
C ASP A 40 -28.90 40.64 -21.93
N SER A 41 -27.85 41.44 -21.69
CA SER A 41 -26.48 40.92 -21.59
C SER A 41 -26.22 40.07 -20.35
N ILE A 42 -26.88 40.36 -19.22
CA ILE A 42 -26.78 39.59 -17.97
C ILE A 42 -27.53 38.27 -18.11
N GLU A 43 -28.72 38.28 -18.71
CA GLU A 43 -29.51 37.07 -18.95
C GLU A 43 -28.77 36.12 -19.91
N LEU A 44 -28.19 36.65 -21.00
CA LEU A 44 -27.38 35.88 -21.93
C LEU A 44 -26.10 35.32 -21.28
N ALA A 45 -25.43 36.11 -20.42
CA ALA A 45 -24.26 35.65 -19.68
C ALA A 45 -24.62 34.52 -18.70
N THR A 46 -25.77 34.62 -18.03
CA THR A 46 -26.26 33.62 -17.07
C THR A 46 -26.63 32.32 -17.78
N LEU A 47 -27.26 32.40 -18.96
CA LEU A 47 -27.58 31.22 -19.79
C LEU A 47 -26.31 30.51 -20.26
N LYS A 48 -25.32 31.25 -20.78
CA LYS A 48 -24.04 30.66 -21.21
C LYS A 48 -23.26 30.04 -20.05
N MET A 49 -23.28 30.68 -18.88
CA MET A 49 -22.66 30.12 -17.68
C MET A 49 -23.34 28.82 -17.25
N ASN A 50 -24.67 28.76 -17.29
CA ASN A 50 -25.42 27.53 -16.98
C ASN A 50 -25.18 26.40 -17.99
N GLU A 51 -25.10 26.71 -19.29
CA GLU A 51 -24.74 25.71 -20.30
C GLU A 51 -23.32 25.17 -20.10
N GLN A 52 -22.37 26.04 -19.78
CA GLN A 52 -20.99 25.64 -19.53
C GLN A 52 -20.84 24.81 -18.26
N LEU A 53 -21.54 25.18 -17.18
CA LEU A 53 -21.59 24.37 -15.95
C LEU A 53 -22.22 22.99 -16.19
N ARG A 54 -23.21 22.87 -17.08
CA ARG A 54 -23.78 21.58 -17.47
C ARG A 54 -22.82 20.75 -18.31
N ALA A 55 -22.09 21.37 -19.24
CA ALA A 55 -21.07 20.68 -20.04
C ALA A 55 -19.92 20.17 -19.16
N ASP A 56 -19.44 20.99 -18.23
CA ASP A 56 -18.37 20.63 -17.28
C ASP A 56 -18.82 19.52 -16.32
N SER A 57 -20.07 19.55 -15.86
CA SER A 57 -20.69 18.49 -15.05
C SER A 57 -20.73 17.14 -15.78
N LEU A 58 -21.10 17.14 -17.06
CA LEU A 58 -21.16 15.93 -17.88
C LEU A 58 -19.76 15.37 -18.16
N ALA A 59 -18.79 16.24 -18.45
CA ALA A 59 -17.40 15.85 -18.64
C ALA A 59 -16.81 15.21 -17.38
N ASN A 60 -17.05 15.82 -16.21
CA ASN A 60 -16.59 15.28 -14.92
C ASN A 60 -17.25 13.93 -14.58
N ALA A 61 -18.54 13.76 -14.88
CA ALA A 61 -19.24 12.48 -14.69
C ALA A 61 -18.68 11.37 -15.60
N GLN A 62 -18.34 11.69 -16.84
CA GLN A 62 -17.72 10.73 -17.78
C GLN A 62 -16.32 10.32 -17.34
N VAL A 63 -15.49 11.27 -16.90
CA VAL A 63 -14.14 10.99 -16.36
C VAL A 63 -14.24 10.11 -15.12
N ALA A 64 -15.19 10.36 -14.22
CA ALA A 64 -15.43 9.53 -13.04
C ALA A 64 -15.88 8.10 -13.40
N ALA A 65 -16.78 7.96 -14.40
CA ALA A 65 -17.25 6.66 -14.87
C ALA A 65 -16.12 5.85 -15.54
N GLN A 66 -15.29 6.49 -16.37
CA GLN A 66 -14.13 5.86 -17.00
C GLN A 66 -13.06 5.46 -15.97
N ALA A 67 -12.83 6.29 -14.95
CA ALA A 67 -11.92 5.97 -13.86
C ALA A 67 -12.42 4.77 -13.03
N ALA A 68 -13.72 4.70 -12.76
CA ALA A 68 -14.33 3.57 -12.05
C ALA A 68 -14.25 2.27 -12.87
N GLU A 69 -14.48 2.34 -14.18
CA GLU A 69 -14.37 1.17 -15.06
C GLU A 69 -12.92 0.70 -15.20
N LYS A 70 -11.97 1.64 -15.34
CA LYS A 70 -10.54 1.32 -15.34
C LYS A 70 -10.11 0.69 -14.01
N ALA A 71 -10.57 1.20 -12.88
CA ALA A 71 -10.26 0.62 -11.56
C ALA A 71 -10.82 -0.81 -11.40
N LYS A 72 -12.01 -1.10 -11.97
CA LYS A 72 -12.55 -2.46 -12.01
C LYS A 72 -11.69 -3.37 -12.88
N GLN A 73 -11.29 -2.90 -14.07
CA GLN A 73 -10.42 -3.66 -14.97
C GLN A 73 -9.05 -3.94 -14.35
N ASP A 74 -8.44 -2.95 -13.71
CA ASP A 74 -7.15 -3.08 -13.01
C ASP A 74 -7.25 -4.08 -11.83
N SER A 75 -8.37 -4.06 -11.10
CA SER A 75 -8.64 -5.03 -10.03
C SER A 75 -8.78 -6.46 -10.55
N LEU A 76 -9.48 -6.66 -11.67
CA LEU A 76 -9.61 -7.97 -12.32
C LEU A 76 -8.28 -8.47 -12.88
N ALA A 77 -7.50 -7.60 -13.52
CA ALA A 77 -6.16 -7.95 -14.04
C ALA A 77 -5.20 -8.34 -12.90
N MET A 78 -5.30 -7.67 -11.74
CA MET A 78 -4.51 -8.03 -10.56
C MET A 78 -4.97 -9.35 -9.94
N ALA A 79 -6.29 -9.59 -9.87
CA ALA A 79 -6.84 -10.86 -9.41
C ALA A 79 -6.44 -12.03 -10.33
N GLU A 80 -6.43 -11.83 -11.65
CA GLU A 80 -5.95 -12.83 -12.61
C GLU A 80 -4.44 -13.08 -12.49
N LYS A 81 -3.62 -12.04 -12.28
CA LYS A 81 -2.19 -12.20 -12.00
C LYS A 81 -1.97 -12.99 -10.72
N ILE A 82 -2.66 -12.66 -9.63
CA ILE A 82 -2.59 -13.40 -8.35
C ILE A 82 -3.02 -14.85 -8.57
N LYS A 83 -4.12 -15.09 -9.30
CA LYS A 83 -4.60 -16.43 -9.61
C LYS A 83 -3.61 -17.21 -10.48
N ALA A 84 -2.95 -16.56 -11.43
CA ALA A 84 -1.91 -17.18 -12.27
C ALA A 84 -0.63 -17.47 -11.49
N GLU A 85 -0.23 -16.60 -10.55
CA GLU A 85 0.87 -16.86 -9.62
C GLU A 85 0.56 -18.02 -8.67
N LEU A 86 -0.65 -18.05 -8.09
CA LEU A 86 -1.13 -19.17 -7.28
C LEU A 86 -1.24 -20.48 -8.08
N LYS A 87 -1.48 -20.41 -9.40
CA LYS A 87 -1.52 -21.60 -10.28
C LYS A 87 -0.13 -22.06 -10.72
N LYS A 88 0.89 -21.19 -10.67
CA LYS A 88 2.31 -21.58 -10.85
C LYS A 88 2.84 -22.35 -9.64
N GLU A 89 2.32 -22.06 -8.45
CA GLU A 89 2.51 -22.90 -7.27
C GLU A 89 1.54 -24.08 -7.32
N ALA A 90 1.84 -25.07 -8.17
CA ALA A 90 1.16 -26.36 -8.11
C ALA A 90 1.19 -26.86 -6.65
N PRO A 91 0.12 -27.51 -6.14
CA PRO A 91 0.18 -28.18 -4.86
C PRO A 91 1.26 -29.24 -4.96
N VAL A 92 2.45 -28.92 -4.49
CA VAL A 92 3.54 -29.88 -4.48
C VAL A 92 3.12 -30.93 -3.45
N ASN A 93 2.90 -32.15 -3.91
CA ASN A 93 2.59 -33.29 -3.06
C ASN A 93 3.87 -33.67 -2.33
N TYR A 94 4.05 -33.16 -1.11
CA TYR A 94 5.21 -33.49 -0.30
C TYR A 94 4.99 -34.78 0.47
N THR A 95 5.98 -35.66 0.38
CA THR A 95 6.10 -36.93 1.09
C THR A 95 6.99 -36.77 2.32
N GLU A 96 7.05 -37.78 3.19
CA GLU A 96 8.05 -37.83 4.27
C GLU A 96 9.48 -37.62 3.75
N SER A 97 9.80 -38.21 2.60
CA SER A 97 11.13 -38.08 1.97
C SER A 97 11.48 -36.66 1.52
N SER A 98 10.49 -35.78 1.38
CA SER A 98 10.75 -34.37 1.05
C SER A 98 11.54 -33.67 2.17
N PHE A 99 11.44 -34.15 3.41
CA PHE A 99 12.19 -33.59 4.55
C PHE A 99 13.64 -34.03 4.59
N TYR A 100 13.99 -35.18 4.01
CA TYR A 100 15.33 -35.73 4.15
C TYR A 100 16.38 -34.76 3.63
N GLY A 101 17.48 -34.61 4.37
CA GLY A 101 18.53 -33.65 4.06
C GLY A 101 18.75 -32.61 5.14
N ARG A 102 19.69 -31.70 4.86
CA ARG A 102 20.09 -30.63 5.78
C ARG A 102 19.30 -29.38 5.49
N TRP A 103 18.86 -28.73 6.55
CA TRP A 103 18.09 -27.50 6.50
C TRP A 103 18.60 -26.52 7.54
N PHE A 104 18.33 -25.25 7.31
CA PHE A 104 18.67 -24.21 8.26
C PHE A 104 17.55 -23.19 8.36
N THR A 105 17.44 -22.58 9.54
CA THR A 105 16.60 -21.42 9.76
C THR A 105 17.31 -20.44 10.69
N LYS A 106 17.06 -19.15 10.50
CA LYS A 106 17.53 -18.12 11.42
C LYS A 106 16.55 -18.01 12.57
N ILE A 107 17.08 -17.84 13.77
CA ILE A 107 16.30 -17.57 14.97
C ILE A 107 16.68 -16.22 15.54
N ASN A 108 15.72 -15.61 16.21
CA ASN A 108 15.92 -14.50 17.12
C ASN A 108 15.26 -14.90 18.42
N ASP A 109 16.06 -15.46 19.32
CA ASP A 109 15.62 -15.90 20.63
C ASP A 109 15.69 -14.72 21.61
N PRO A 110 14.61 -14.38 22.33
CA PRO A 110 14.63 -13.26 23.27
C PRO A 110 15.65 -13.42 24.41
N SER A 111 15.97 -14.66 24.79
CA SER A 111 16.85 -14.98 25.91
C SER A 111 18.32 -15.12 25.49
N MET A 112 18.56 -15.64 24.27
CA MET A 112 19.89 -16.02 23.79
C MET A 112 20.38 -15.17 22.60
N GLY A 113 19.53 -14.29 22.07
CA GLY A 113 19.82 -13.45 20.91
C GLY A 113 19.58 -14.14 19.57
N GLY A 114 20.19 -13.59 18.52
CA GLY A 114 20.14 -14.17 17.18
C GLY A 114 20.91 -15.49 17.07
N GLY A 115 20.61 -16.27 16.03
CA GLY A 115 21.35 -17.48 15.72
C GLY A 115 20.81 -18.25 14.52
N VAL A 116 21.33 -19.46 14.35
CA VAL A 116 20.93 -20.42 13.32
C VAL A 116 20.65 -21.77 13.94
N ILE A 117 19.54 -22.38 13.53
CA ILE A 117 19.28 -23.80 13.76
C ILE A 117 19.58 -24.53 12.47
N GLU A 118 20.51 -25.49 12.52
CA GLU A 118 20.69 -26.51 11.49
C GLU A 118 19.97 -27.80 11.92
N VAL A 119 19.18 -28.37 11.02
CA VAL A 119 18.50 -29.66 11.24
C VAL A 119 18.82 -30.61 10.11
N TYR A 120 19.19 -31.83 10.45
CA TYR A 120 19.39 -32.92 9.50
C TYR A 120 18.32 -33.99 9.71
N TRP A 121 17.30 -34.01 8.84
CA TRP A 121 16.27 -35.05 8.84
C TRP A 121 16.77 -36.26 8.05
N LYS A 122 16.73 -37.43 8.69
CA LYS A 122 17.23 -38.70 8.13
C LYS A 122 16.09 -39.63 7.72
N GLU A 123 16.43 -40.61 6.88
CA GLU A 123 15.50 -41.62 6.39
C GLU A 123 14.95 -42.52 7.50
N ASP A 124 15.74 -42.78 8.53
CA ASP A 124 15.38 -43.57 9.72
C ASP A 124 14.44 -42.86 10.70
N LYS A 125 13.93 -41.68 10.31
CA LYS A 125 13.05 -40.82 11.11
C LYS A 125 13.71 -40.25 12.36
N THR A 126 15.03 -40.14 12.39
CA THR A 126 15.75 -39.32 13.37
C THR A 126 16.06 -37.94 12.80
N THR A 127 16.28 -36.98 13.69
CA THR A 127 16.89 -35.69 13.36
C THR A 127 18.13 -35.43 14.20
N ASP A 128 19.12 -34.79 13.60
CA ASP A 128 20.18 -34.12 14.36
C ASP A 128 19.93 -32.61 14.31
N ILE A 129 19.86 -31.97 15.48
CA ILE A 129 19.56 -30.55 15.61
C ILE A 129 20.78 -29.85 16.24
N LYS A 130 21.24 -28.79 15.58
CA LYS A 130 22.34 -27.96 16.07
C LYS A 130 21.90 -26.50 16.11
N PHE A 131 21.93 -25.92 17.29
CA PHE A 131 21.72 -24.50 17.54
C PHE A 131 23.08 -23.82 17.60
N VAL A 132 23.26 -22.75 16.84
CA VAL A 132 24.46 -21.91 16.84
C VAL A 132 23.99 -20.49 17.11
N TYR A 133 24.25 -19.99 18.31
CA TYR A 133 23.87 -18.64 18.72
C TYR A 133 24.95 -17.63 18.35
N ASP A 134 24.57 -16.37 18.17
CA ASP A 134 25.48 -15.28 17.79
C ASP A 134 26.56 -15.02 18.85
N ASN A 135 26.30 -15.39 20.11
CA ASN A 135 27.28 -15.34 21.21
C ASN A 135 28.34 -16.45 21.14
N GLY A 136 28.30 -17.31 20.11
CA GLY A 136 29.23 -18.43 19.91
C GLY A 136 28.85 -19.72 20.63
N GLN A 137 27.80 -19.73 21.45
CA GLN A 137 27.32 -20.94 22.09
C GLN A 137 26.71 -21.91 21.07
N VAL A 138 27.01 -23.19 21.26
CA VAL A 138 26.52 -24.27 20.41
C VAL A 138 25.82 -25.31 21.26
N TYR A 139 24.55 -25.55 20.98
CA TYR A 139 23.77 -26.64 21.58
C TYR A 139 23.44 -27.69 20.52
N LYS A 140 23.52 -28.96 20.90
CA LYS A 140 23.23 -30.09 20.02
C LYS A 140 22.25 -31.02 20.70
N THR A 141 21.27 -31.49 19.96
CA THR A 141 20.33 -32.51 20.40
C THR A 141 19.93 -33.37 19.20
N SER A 142 19.20 -34.44 19.46
CA SER A 142 18.65 -35.33 18.44
C SER A 142 17.22 -35.69 18.81
N SER A 143 16.35 -35.89 17.83
CA SER A 143 14.97 -36.28 18.07
C SER A 143 14.57 -37.44 17.17
N LYS A 144 13.39 -38.02 17.47
CA LYS A 144 12.65 -38.82 16.50
C LYS A 144 11.47 -38.02 16.01
N TRP A 145 11.14 -38.15 14.73
CA TRP A 145 10.07 -37.39 14.14
C TRP A 145 9.08 -38.26 13.38
N LYS A 146 7.86 -37.73 13.24
CA LYS A 146 6.81 -38.33 12.45
C LYS A 146 6.03 -37.22 11.76
N TYR A 147 5.88 -37.34 10.45
CA TYR A 147 5.01 -36.44 9.69
C TYR A 147 3.65 -37.09 9.47
N LYS A 148 2.61 -36.45 9.97
CA LYS A 148 1.21 -36.81 9.74
C LYS A 148 0.49 -35.54 9.31
N HIS A 149 0.40 -35.33 8.00
CA HIS A 149 -0.20 -34.13 7.42
C HIS A 149 -1.50 -33.71 8.15
N PRO A 150 -1.65 -32.44 8.55
CA PRO A 150 -0.75 -31.30 8.30
C PRO A 150 0.36 -31.09 9.36
N TYR A 151 0.54 -32.05 10.26
CA TYR A 151 1.38 -31.92 11.44
C TYR A 151 2.70 -32.70 11.34
N TYR A 152 3.71 -32.13 11.96
CA TYR A 152 4.99 -32.70 12.30
C TYR A 152 5.02 -32.89 13.80
N GLU A 153 5.32 -34.09 14.25
CA GLU A 153 5.53 -34.41 15.67
C GLU A 153 6.98 -34.81 15.87
N GLU A 154 7.57 -34.30 16.94
CA GLU A 154 8.96 -34.51 17.31
C GLU A 154 9.02 -34.95 18.77
N VAL A 155 9.75 -36.04 19.01
CA VAL A 155 9.95 -36.62 20.33
C VAL A 155 11.42 -36.53 20.66
N PHE A 156 11.74 -35.80 21.72
CA PHE A 156 13.10 -35.58 22.20
C PHE A 156 13.54 -36.70 23.17
N PRO A 157 14.85 -36.80 23.48
CA PRO A 157 15.37 -37.89 24.32
C PRO A 157 14.87 -37.85 25.76
N ASP A 158 14.47 -36.67 26.25
CA ASP A 158 13.86 -36.46 27.57
C ASP A 158 12.37 -36.84 27.61
N GLY A 159 11.80 -37.26 26.48
CA GLY A 159 10.39 -37.62 26.33
C GLY A 159 9.47 -36.43 26.03
N SER A 160 10.00 -35.21 25.98
CA SER A 160 9.21 -34.04 25.58
C SER A 160 8.75 -34.17 24.13
N ILE A 161 7.54 -33.67 23.86
CA ILE A 161 6.92 -33.72 22.55
C ILE A 161 6.70 -32.31 22.01
N GLY A 162 7.24 -32.05 20.83
CA GLY A 162 6.96 -30.87 20.03
C GLY A 162 6.01 -31.19 18.89
N LYS A 163 5.04 -30.31 18.62
CA LYS A 163 4.20 -30.38 17.42
C LYS A 163 4.31 -29.12 16.62
N ALA A 164 4.40 -29.25 15.30
CA ALA A 164 4.41 -28.12 14.38
C ALA A 164 3.52 -28.39 13.17
N SER A 165 3.00 -27.33 12.55
CA SER A 165 2.40 -27.41 11.21
C SER A 165 3.43 -27.01 10.17
N ILE A 166 3.42 -27.69 9.02
CA ILE A 166 4.35 -27.40 7.94
C ILE A 166 3.57 -26.94 6.71
N LYS A 167 3.92 -25.76 6.20
CA LYS A 167 3.48 -25.24 4.91
C LYS A 167 4.67 -25.08 4.01
N TRP A 168 4.77 -25.93 3.02
CA TRP A 168 5.80 -25.84 2.02
C TRP A 168 5.63 -24.61 1.12
N ILE A 169 6.75 -24.01 0.74
CA ILE A 169 6.81 -22.87 -0.18
C ILE A 169 7.31 -23.37 -1.54
N ASN A 170 8.38 -24.18 -1.54
CA ASN A 170 8.91 -24.89 -2.70
C ASN A 170 9.75 -26.10 -2.24
N THR A 171 10.40 -26.80 -3.17
CA THR A 171 11.22 -27.99 -2.89
C THR A 171 12.37 -27.79 -1.89
N ASP A 172 12.84 -26.54 -1.77
CA ASP A 172 13.98 -26.15 -0.95
C ASP A 172 13.60 -25.21 0.20
N LYS A 173 12.31 -24.89 0.37
CA LYS A 173 11.83 -24.00 1.43
C LYS A 173 10.49 -24.42 2.00
N PHE A 174 10.38 -24.44 3.31
CA PHE A 174 9.10 -24.58 4.01
C PHE A 174 9.01 -23.67 5.22
N LYS A 175 7.77 -23.32 5.57
CA LYS A 175 7.41 -22.64 6.80
C LYS A 175 6.98 -23.68 7.83
N LEU A 176 7.66 -23.69 8.97
CA LEU A 176 7.29 -24.45 10.16
C LEU A 176 6.69 -23.50 11.18
N THR A 177 5.51 -23.83 11.71
CA THR A 177 4.87 -23.09 12.80
C THR A 177 4.67 -24.02 13.97
N ILE A 178 5.31 -23.72 15.10
CA ILE A 178 5.18 -24.49 16.34
C ILE A 178 3.75 -24.37 16.84
N LYS A 179 3.12 -25.50 17.14
CA LYS A 179 1.73 -25.61 17.60
C LYS A 179 1.64 -25.96 19.07
N GLU A 180 2.53 -26.83 19.51
CA GLU A 180 2.63 -27.28 20.89
C GLU A 180 4.11 -27.53 21.16
N ASN A 181 4.58 -27.11 22.33
CA ASN A 181 5.88 -27.51 22.84
C ASN A 181 5.71 -27.84 24.32
N GLN A 182 6.15 -29.02 24.75
CA GLN A 182 6.11 -29.45 26.15
C GLN A 182 7.33 -29.03 26.95
N ASP A 183 8.14 -28.11 26.42
CA ASP A 183 9.24 -27.48 27.12
C ASP A 183 8.74 -26.42 28.12
N THR A 184 9.61 -26.09 29.08
CA THR A 184 9.47 -25.01 30.05
C THR A 184 9.21 -23.65 29.40
N GLU A 185 9.76 -23.41 28.21
CA GLU A 185 9.48 -22.22 27.40
C GLU A 185 8.44 -22.52 26.30
N ASN A 186 7.32 -21.80 26.36
CA ASN A 186 6.24 -21.98 25.39
C ASN A 186 6.55 -21.25 24.07
N TYR A 187 7.12 -21.99 23.10
CA TYR A 187 7.37 -21.47 21.75
C TYR A 187 6.16 -21.61 20.80
N SER A 188 4.96 -21.91 21.30
CA SER A 188 3.77 -22.06 20.46
C SER A 188 3.46 -20.78 19.68
N GLY A 189 3.14 -20.92 18.39
CA GLY A 189 2.90 -19.81 17.47
C GLY A 189 4.15 -19.30 16.76
N ILE A 190 5.35 -19.57 17.27
CA ILE A 190 6.60 -19.19 16.59
C ILE A 190 6.65 -19.84 15.22
N THR A 191 7.01 -19.02 14.24
CA THR A 191 7.13 -19.42 12.85
C THR A 191 8.59 -19.30 12.41
N ARG A 192 9.08 -20.31 11.70
CA ARG A 192 10.43 -20.37 11.15
C ARG A 192 10.37 -20.76 9.67
N ILE A 193 11.19 -20.11 8.85
CA ILE A 193 11.37 -20.49 7.45
C ILE A 193 12.64 -21.33 7.36
N PHE A 194 12.48 -22.59 6.99
CA PHE A 194 13.58 -23.51 6.76
C PHE A 194 13.96 -23.49 5.28
N GLU A 195 15.26 -23.44 5.04
CA GLU A 195 15.85 -23.50 3.70
C GLU A 195 16.79 -24.71 3.60
N ARG A 196 16.74 -25.43 2.48
CA ARG A 196 17.57 -26.60 2.25
C ARG A 196 19.02 -26.16 2.01
N LYS A 197 19.96 -26.78 2.73
CA LYS A 197 21.39 -26.62 2.50
C LYS A 197 21.81 -27.59 1.39
N ARG A 198 22.20 -27.04 0.25
CA ARG A 198 22.78 -27.81 -0.87
C ARG A 198 24.26 -28.07 -0.65
#